data_AF-A0A4X2KUZ0-F1
#
_entry.id   AF-A0A4X2KUZ0-F1
#
_cell.length_a   1.000
_cell.length_b   1.000
_cell.length_c   1.000
_cell.angle_alpha   90.00
_cell.angle_beta   90.00
_cell.angle_gamma   90.00
#
_symmetry.space_group_name_H-M   'P 1'
#
loop_
_entity.id
_entity.type
_entity.pdbx_description
1 polymer ?
#
loop_
_entity_poly.entity_id
_entity_poly.type
_entity_poly.pdbx_seq_one_letter_code
_entity_poly.pdbx_strand_id
1 'polypeptide(L)'
;MAQQANISELLSMLDSSALGVLDDITTVFKENLNSDRGPMLVNTLVDYYLETNSQQVLRILTTLQEPHDKHLMDKINEYVGKAATRLPVLSLLGHVIRLQPPWKHKLSQAPLLPSLLKCLKTDTDVVILTTGVLVLITMLPMIPQSGKQYLHDFFDIFGRLSSWCLKNPGHVTEIYLVHLHASVYALFHRLYGMYPCNFVSFLRSHYSMKENLETFEEVVKVKHVLLVFLLFSCFSHVL
;
A
#
# COMPACT_ATOMS: atom_id res chain seq x y z
N MET A 1 33.54 -10.99 -1.36
CA MET A 1 33.66 -10.81 0.10
C MET A 1 34.15 -9.41 0.48
N ALA A 2 35.25 -8.89 -0.10
CA ALA A 2 35.74 -7.54 0.21
C ALA A 2 34.75 -6.39 -0.10
N GLN A 3 34.04 -6.46 -1.23
CA GLN A 3 33.09 -5.40 -1.64
C GLN A 3 31.84 -5.35 -0.73
N GLN A 4 31.40 -6.49 -0.19
CA GLN A 4 30.24 -6.57 0.68
C GLN A 4 30.55 -6.09 2.10
N ALA A 5 31.77 -6.33 2.60
CA ALA A 5 32.25 -5.76 3.85
C ALA A 5 32.29 -4.21 3.78
N ASN A 6 32.76 -3.67 2.65
CA ASN A 6 32.80 -2.22 2.41
C ASN A 6 31.38 -1.60 2.36
N ILE A 7 30.41 -2.27 1.71
CA ILE A 7 29.01 -1.79 1.69
C ILE A 7 28.41 -1.78 3.11
N SER A 8 28.65 -2.81 3.92
CA SER A 8 28.14 -2.86 5.30
C SER A 8 28.73 -1.76 6.19
N GLU A 9 30.02 -1.44 6.03
CA GLU A 9 30.65 -0.32 6.72
C GLU A 9 30.02 1.01 6.31
N LEU A 10 29.85 1.26 5.00
CA LEU A 10 29.19 2.47 4.48
C LEU A 10 27.74 2.60 4.97
N LEU A 11 27.00 1.49 5.05
CA LEU A 11 25.65 1.47 5.60
C LEU A 11 25.64 1.87 7.08
N SER A 12 26.56 1.35 7.89
CA SER A 12 26.64 1.74 9.31
C SER A 12 26.97 3.23 9.50
N MET A 13 27.70 3.83 8.55
CA MET A 13 28.02 5.26 8.57
C MET A 13 26.85 6.16 8.14
N LEU A 14 25.87 5.66 7.37
CA LEU A 14 24.64 6.40 7.02
C LEU A 14 23.78 6.73 8.24
N ASP A 15 23.89 5.95 9.32
CA ASP A 15 23.15 6.22 10.56
C ASP A 15 23.92 7.16 11.51
N SER A 16 25.12 7.63 11.11
CA SER A 16 25.89 8.60 11.89
C SER A 16 25.29 10.01 11.83
N SER A 17 25.42 10.77 12.92
CA SER A 17 24.80 12.09 13.09
C SER A 17 25.52 13.25 12.38
N ALA A 18 26.58 12.99 11.61
CA ALA A 18 27.38 14.01 10.96
C ALA A 18 26.86 14.33 9.54
N LEU A 19 26.14 15.45 9.38
CA LEU A 19 25.49 15.85 8.12
C LEU A 19 26.41 15.89 6.90
N GLY A 20 27.64 16.39 7.03
CA GLY A 20 28.59 16.43 5.90
C GLY A 20 29.00 15.03 5.42
N VAL A 21 29.16 14.10 6.35
CA VAL A 21 29.51 12.69 6.05
C VAL A 21 28.34 11.98 5.35
N LEU A 22 27.09 12.36 5.65
CA LEU A 22 25.90 11.78 5.02
C LEU A 22 25.77 12.13 3.54
N ASP A 23 26.06 13.37 3.15
CA ASP A 23 25.97 13.79 1.74
C ASP A 23 27.04 13.11 0.89
N ASP A 24 28.27 13.01 1.42
CA ASP A 24 29.37 12.30 0.77
C ASP A 24 29.04 10.81 0.59
N ILE A 25 28.56 10.13 1.64
CA ILE A 25 28.20 8.71 1.57
C ILE A 25 27.00 8.49 0.64
N THR A 26 25.99 9.35 0.69
CA THR A 26 24.84 9.26 -0.22
C THR A 26 25.28 9.40 -1.69
N THR A 27 26.26 10.26 -1.96
CA THR A 27 26.85 10.41 -3.28
C THR A 27 27.57 9.13 -3.71
N VAL A 28 28.36 8.53 -2.82
CA VAL A 28 29.01 7.22 -3.05
C VAL A 28 27.98 6.12 -3.37
N PHE A 29 26.85 6.06 -2.65
CA PHE A 29 25.78 5.08 -2.96
C PHE A 29 25.17 5.33 -4.35
N LYS A 30 24.93 6.59 -4.72
CA LYS A 30 24.42 6.94 -6.05
C LYS A 30 25.41 6.55 -7.16
N GLU A 31 26.69 6.81 -6.96
CA GLU A 31 27.75 6.42 -7.91
C GLU A 31 27.85 4.90 -8.07
N ASN A 32 27.76 4.15 -6.97
CA ASN A 32 27.73 2.69 -7.00
C ASN A 32 26.48 2.17 -7.73
N LEU A 33 25.30 2.74 -7.48
CA LEU A 33 24.07 2.40 -8.21
C LEU A 33 24.15 2.76 -9.71
N ASN A 34 24.87 3.81 -10.07
CA ASN A 34 25.07 4.16 -11.48
C ASN A 34 26.06 3.22 -12.17
N SER A 35 27.05 2.72 -11.43
CA SER A 35 28.10 1.84 -11.94
C SER A 35 27.65 0.38 -12.02
N ASP A 36 26.89 -0.09 -11.03
CA ASP A 36 26.34 -1.44 -10.97
C ASP A 36 24.83 -1.44 -11.24
N ARG A 37 24.41 -2.14 -12.30
CA ARG A 37 23.00 -2.31 -12.67
C ARG A 37 22.37 -3.58 -12.09
N GLY A 38 23.13 -4.33 -11.29
CA GLY A 38 22.73 -5.57 -10.65
C GLY A 38 21.79 -5.36 -9.45
N PRO A 39 21.11 -6.43 -9.00
CA PRO A 39 20.16 -6.37 -7.89
C PRO A 39 20.82 -6.28 -6.50
N MET A 40 22.12 -6.57 -6.40
CA MET A 40 22.78 -6.82 -5.11
C MET A 40 22.72 -5.62 -4.16
N LEU A 41 23.04 -4.42 -4.66
CA LEU A 41 23.04 -3.21 -3.85
C LEU A 41 21.62 -2.82 -3.43
N VAL A 42 20.66 -2.86 -4.35
CA VAL A 42 19.24 -2.59 -4.06
C VAL A 42 18.70 -3.56 -3.01
N ASN A 43 18.96 -4.86 -3.17
CA ASN A 43 18.54 -5.88 -2.22
C ASN A 43 19.14 -5.64 -0.83
N THR A 44 20.43 -5.30 -0.77
CA THR A 44 21.12 -5.01 0.49
C THR A 44 20.53 -3.78 1.19
N LEU A 45 20.22 -2.72 0.42
CA LEU A 45 19.56 -1.51 0.94
C LEU A 45 18.17 -1.83 1.48
N VAL A 46 17.38 -2.65 0.78
CA VAL A 46 16.05 -3.07 1.27
C VAL A 46 16.20 -3.89 2.55
N ASP A 47 17.10 -4.87 2.59
CA ASP A 47 17.34 -5.73 3.75
C ASP A 47 17.76 -4.89 4.97
N TYR A 48 18.70 -3.96 4.78
CA TYR A 48 19.13 -3.04 5.83
C TYR A 48 17.99 -2.13 6.32
N TYR A 49 17.15 -1.60 5.42
CA TYR A 49 16.00 -0.80 5.80
C TYR A 49 14.99 -1.61 6.64
N LEU A 50 14.73 -2.86 6.26
CA LEU A 50 13.79 -3.71 7.01
C LEU A 50 14.30 -4.05 8.42
N GLU A 51 15.61 -4.11 8.61
CA GLU A 51 16.23 -4.39 9.92
C GLU A 51 16.38 -3.13 10.80
N THR A 52 16.71 -1.98 10.22
CA THR A 52 17.10 -0.77 10.97
C THR A 52 16.08 0.37 10.93
N ASN A 53 15.15 0.34 9.97
CA ASN A 53 14.24 1.45 9.65
C ASN A 53 14.99 2.79 9.35
N SER A 54 16.21 2.69 8.82
CA SER A 54 17.07 3.85 8.52
C SER A 54 16.42 4.81 7.51
N GLN A 55 16.28 6.07 7.91
CA GLN A 55 15.68 7.12 7.07
C GLN A 55 16.59 7.52 5.90
N GLN A 56 17.91 7.36 6.04
CA GLN A 56 18.83 7.67 4.94
C GLN A 56 18.74 6.62 3.84
N VAL A 57 18.66 5.35 4.22
CA VAL A 57 18.44 4.27 3.25
C VAL A 57 17.09 4.43 2.55
N LEU A 58 16.04 4.83 3.28
CA LEU A 58 14.75 5.15 2.67
C LEU A 58 14.86 6.28 1.62
N ARG A 59 15.62 7.34 1.91
CA ARG A 59 15.87 8.43 0.95
C ARG A 59 16.60 7.93 -0.29
N ILE A 60 17.57 7.03 -0.15
CA ILE A 60 18.26 6.44 -1.30
C ILE A 60 17.28 5.58 -2.13
N LEU A 61 16.57 4.64 -1.49
CA LEU A 61 15.60 3.74 -2.13
C LEU A 61 14.50 4.48 -2.90
N THR A 62 14.07 5.64 -2.40
CA THR A 62 13.03 6.46 -3.04
C THR A 62 13.52 7.27 -4.25
N THR A 63 14.83 7.40 -4.44
CA THR A 63 15.43 8.11 -5.59
C THR A 63 15.83 7.18 -6.73
N LEU A 64 15.61 5.87 -6.59
CA LEU A 64 16.01 4.85 -7.56
C LEU A 64 15.39 5.09 -8.94
N GLN A 65 16.23 4.97 -9.96
CA GLN A 65 15.88 5.06 -11.37
C GLN A 65 15.97 3.70 -12.06
N GLU A 66 15.55 3.61 -13.30
CA GLU A 66 15.73 2.40 -14.11
C GLU A 66 17.23 2.07 -14.28
N PRO A 67 17.65 0.79 -14.23
CA PRO A 67 16.82 -0.44 -14.16
C PRO A 67 16.54 -0.94 -12.73
N HIS A 68 16.90 -0.18 -11.71
CA HIS A 68 16.80 -0.59 -10.29
C HIS A 68 15.37 -0.65 -9.76
N ASP A 69 14.43 -0.03 -10.46
CA ASP A 69 12.99 -0.12 -10.22
C ASP A 69 12.51 -1.57 -10.19
N LYS A 70 12.98 -2.39 -11.15
CA LYS A 70 12.61 -3.80 -11.23
C LYS A 70 13.11 -4.58 -10.01
N HIS A 71 14.39 -4.40 -9.66
CA HIS A 71 14.99 -5.09 -8.52
C HIS A 71 14.30 -4.72 -7.20
N LEU A 72 13.97 -3.44 -7.01
CA LEU A 72 13.19 -2.98 -5.86
C LEU A 72 11.80 -3.63 -5.83
N MET A 73 11.08 -3.63 -6.95
CA MET A 73 9.73 -4.21 -7.02
C MET A 73 9.74 -5.72 -6.74
N ASP A 74 10.70 -6.45 -7.30
CA ASP A 74 10.85 -7.89 -7.12
C ASP A 74 11.14 -8.22 -5.64
N LYS A 75 12.06 -7.47 -5.00
CA LYS A 75 12.42 -7.65 -3.59
C LYS A 75 11.27 -7.29 -2.64
N ILE A 76 10.53 -6.21 -2.91
CA ILE A 76 9.32 -5.86 -2.15
C ILE A 76 8.29 -6.99 -2.27
N ASN A 77 8.05 -7.51 -3.49
CA ASN A 77 7.09 -8.58 -3.72
C ASN A 77 7.41 -9.85 -2.93
N GLU A 78 8.70 -10.21 -2.86
CA GLU A 78 9.18 -11.33 -2.05
C GLU A 78 8.80 -11.16 -0.57
N TYR A 79 9.04 -9.98 0.00
CA TYR A 79 8.79 -9.71 1.42
C TYR A 79 7.32 -9.49 1.77
N VAL A 80 6.47 -9.03 0.84
CA VAL A 80 5.02 -8.94 1.05
C VAL A 80 4.44 -10.34 1.31
N GLY A 81 5.02 -11.37 0.69
CA GLY A 81 4.64 -12.77 0.89
C GLY A 81 4.97 -13.33 2.27
N LYS A 82 5.94 -12.74 2.99
CA LYS A 82 6.43 -13.23 4.28
C LYS A 82 5.79 -12.46 5.44
N ALA A 83 5.16 -13.17 6.37
CA ALA A 83 4.43 -12.54 7.47
C ALA A 83 5.28 -11.61 8.35
N ALA A 84 6.50 -12.04 8.71
CA ALA A 84 7.41 -11.29 9.58
C ALA A 84 7.84 -9.92 9.00
N THR A 85 7.90 -9.78 7.68
CA THR A 85 8.42 -8.59 6.98
C THR A 85 7.35 -7.77 6.31
N ARG A 86 6.08 -8.21 6.38
CA ARG A 86 4.99 -7.66 5.59
C ARG A 86 4.69 -6.20 5.93
N LEU A 87 4.63 -5.87 7.21
CA LEU A 87 4.37 -4.48 7.64
C LEU A 87 5.48 -3.50 7.22
N PRO A 88 6.77 -3.74 7.53
CA PRO A 88 7.83 -2.81 7.16
C PRO A 88 7.99 -2.68 5.64
N VAL A 89 7.81 -3.77 4.88
CA VAL A 89 7.90 -3.70 3.42
C VAL A 89 6.70 -2.98 2.78
N LEU A 90 5.47 -3.15 3.31
CA LEU A 90 4.31 -2.37 2.85
C LEU A 90 4.48 -0.88 3.18
N SER A 91 5.10 -0.57 4.32
CA SER A 91 5.45 0.80 4.69
C SER A 91 6.46 1.39 3.70
N LEU A 92 7.54 0.65 3.36
CA LEU A 92 8.50 1.04 2.33
C LEU A 92 7.81 1.31 0.99
N LEU A 93 6.99 0.36 0.53
CA LEU A 93 6.22 0.51 -0.72
C LEU A 93 5.37 1.77 -0.68
N GLY A 94 4.66 2.01 0.43
CA GLY A 94 3.88 3.23 0.63
C GLY A 94 4.70 4.51 0.49
N HIS A 95 5.90 4.57 1.06
CA HIS A 95 6.79 5.73 0.91
C HIS A 95 7.21 5.94 -0.54
N VAL A 96 7.62 4.86 -1.23
CA VAL A 96 8.08 4.91 -2.62
C VAL A 96 6.95 5.40 -3.55
N ILE A 97 5.76 4.81 -3.48
CA ILE A 97 4.67 5.16 -4.41
C ILE A 97 4.11 6.57 -4.18
N ARG A 98 4.15 7.09 -2.94
CA ARG A 98 3.68 8.45 -2.63
C ARG A 98 4.52 9.52 -3.32
N LEU A 99 5.79 9.24 -3.59
CA LEU A 99 6.70 10.13 -4.30
C LEU A 99 6.51 10.09 -5.83
N GLN A 100 5.56 9.27 -6.32
CA GLN A 100 5.22 9.15 -7.73
C GLN A 100 6.45 8.94 -8.64
N PRO A 101 7.18 7.82 -8.45
CA PRO A 101 8.39 7.57 -9.22
C PRO A 101 8.11 7.58 -10.74
N PRO A 102 9.09 7.92 -11.58
CA PRO A 102 8.88 8.00 -13.03
C PRO A 102 8.40 6.67 -13.64
N TRP A 103 8.80 5.55 -13.05
CA TRP A 103 8.42 4.19 -13.43
C TRP A 103 7.13 3.68 -12.75
N LYS A 104 6.35 4.55 -12.09
CA LYS A 104 5.11 4.16 -11.36
C LYS A 104 4.10 3.37 -12.20
N HIS A 105 4.07 3.57 -13.51
CA HIS A 105 3.20 2.85 -14.44
C HIS A 105 3.51 1.34 -14.50
N LYS A 106 4.71 0.90 -14.10
CA LYS A 106 5.10 -0.51 -14.05
C LYS A 106 4.57 -1.23 -12.80
N LEU A 107 4.21 -0.50 -11.74
CA LEU A 107 3.74 -1.08 -10.47
C LEU A 107 2.49 -1.93 -10.63
N SER A 108 1.58 -1.55 -11.54
CA SER A 108 0.36 -2.30 -11.83
C SER A 108 0.60 -3.54 -12.70
N GLN A 109 1.74 -3.58 -13.42
CA GLN A 109 2.14 -4.69 -14.29
C GLN A 109 3.01 -5.71 -13.55
N ALA A 110 3.70 -5.26 -12.50
CA ALA A 110 4.50 -6.11 -11.62
C ALA A 110 3.61 -7.05 -10.78
N PRO A 111 4.14 -8.21 -10.33
CA PRO A 111 3.43 -9.15 -9.46
C PRO A 111 3.05 -8.58 -8.08
N LEU A 112 3.48 -7.36 -7.78
CA LEU A 112 3.19 -6.63 -6.54
C LEU A 112 1.70 -6.42 -6.29
N LEU A 113 0.93 -5.99 -7.29
CA LEU A 113 -0.50 -5.71 -7.12
C LEU A 113 -1.26 -6.99 -6.69
N PRO A 114 -1.14 -8.14 -7.39
CA PRO A 114 -1.70 -9.41 -6.91
C PRO A 114 -1.30 -9.79 -5.49
N SER A 115 -0.03 -9.65 -5.11
CA SER A 115 0.46 -9.95 -3.75
C SER A 115 -0.16 -9.04 -2.69
N LEU A 116 -0.32 -7.75 -3.00
CA LEU A 116 -1.02 -6.79 -2.14
C LEU A 116 -2.51 -7.16 -1.97
N LEU A 117 -3.20 -7.49 -3.06
CA LEU A 117 -4.61 -7.88 -3.01
C LEU A 117 -4.79 -9.17 -2.20
N LYS A 118 -3.89 -10.15 -2.37
CA LYS A 118 -3.87 -11.37 -1.56
C LYS A 118 -3.70 -11.04 -0.07
N CYS A 119 -2.72 -10.20 0.28
CA CYS A 119 -2.53 -9.70 1.65
C CYS A 119 -3.84 -9.12 2.21
N LEU A 120 -4.47 -8.18 1.50
CA LEU A 120 -5.71 -7.53 1.91
C LEU A 120 -6.93 -8.45 1.95
N LYS A 121 -6.85 -9.67 1.39
CA LYS A 121 -7.89 -10.70 1.46
C LYS A 121 -7.67 -11.73 2.56
N THR A 122 -6.44 -11.92 3.03
CA THR A 122 -6.12 -13.01 3.99
C THR A 122 -5.62 -12.52 5.33
N ASP A 123 -5.00 -11.34 5.41
CA ASP A 123 -4.37 -10.85 6.64
C ASP A 123 -5.41 -10.44 7.69
N THR A 124 -5.01 -10.50 8.96
CA THR A 124 -5.85 -10.20 10.13
C THR A 124 -5.26 -9.11 11.01
N ASP A 125 -4.00 -8.74 10.81
CA ASP A 125 -3.37 -7.66 11.56
C ASP A 125 -3.89 -6.29 11.08
N VAL A 126 -4.45 -5.51 12.00
CA VAL A 126 -5.12 -4.23 11.68
C VAL A 126 -4.16 -3.21 11.09
N VAL A 127 -2.91 -3.20 11.55
CA VAL A 127 -1.89 -2.25 11.09
C VAL A 127 -1.46 -2.63 9.67
N ILE A 128 -1.32 -3.93 9.39
CA ILE A 128 -1.06 -4.44 8.03
C ILE A 128 -2.23 -4.10 7.10
N LEU A 129 -3.47 -4.36 7.52
CA LEU A 129 -4.67 -4.06 6.72
C LEU A 129 -4.79 -2.57 6.42
N THR A 130 -4.64 -1.72 7.44
CA THR A 130 -4.70 -0.25 7.28
C THR A 130 -3.61 0.23 6.32
N THR A 131 -2.37 -0.22 6.51
CA THR A 131 -1.23 0.17 5.66
C THR A 131 -1.44 -0.31 4.23
N GLY A 132 -1.87 -1.56 4.04
CA GLY A 132 -2.15 -2.14 2.73
C GLY A 132 -3.27 -1.40 1.99
N VAL A 133 -4.34 -0.98 2.68
CA VAL A 133 -5.43 -0.20 2.07
C VAL A 133 -4.93 1.16 1.60
N LEU A 134 -4.11 1.86 2.39
CA LEU A 134 -3.52 3.13 1.99
C LEU A 134 -2.60 2.98 0.77
N VAL A 135 -1.82 1.90 0.72
CA VAL A 135 -1.02 1.54 -0.46
C VAL A 135 -1.92 1.32 -1.68
N LEU A 136 -2.98 0.51 -1.54
CA LEU A 136 -3.94 0.24 -2.61
C LEU A 136 -4.60 1.53 -3.13
N ILE A 137 -5.08 2.40 -2.25
CA ILE A 137 -5.69 3.70 -2.60
C ILE A 137 -4.71 4.54 -3.43
N THR A 138 -3.44 4.56 -3.04
CA THR A 138 -2.40 5.33 -3.73
C THR A 138 -2.03 4.71 -5.08
N MET A 139 -2.07 3.37 -5.20
CA MET A 139 -1.81 2.65 -6.45
C MET A 139 -2.96 2.71 -7.45
N LEU A 140 -4.22 2.76 -7.00
CA LEU A 140 -5.40 2.82 -7.88
C LEU A 140 -5.30 3.85 -9.03
N PRO A 141 -4.95 5.13 -8.82
CA PRO A 141 -4.79 6.10 -9.92
C PRO A 141 -3.74 5.70 -10.97
N MET A 142 -2.79 4.84 -10.60
CA MET A 142 -1.70 4.43 -11.46
C MET A 142 -2.08 3.26 -12.38
N ILE A 143 -3.27 2.67 -12.19
CA ILE A 143 -3.79 1.57 -13.00
C ILE A 143 -4.65 2.16 -14.13
N PRO A 144 -4.13 2.30 -15.36
CA PRO A 144 -4.82 3.01 -16.43
C PRO A 144 -6.11 2.31 -16.88
N GLN A 145 -6.13 0.97 -16.85
CA GLN A 145 -7.29 0.16 -17.18
C GLN A 145 -7.30 -1.10 -16.32
N SER A 146 -8.16 -1.11 -15.29
CA SER A 146 -8.37 -2.29 -14.47
C SER A 146 -9.24 -3.29 -15.23
N GLY A 147 -8.73 -4.51 -15.44
CA GLY A 147 -9.56 -5.61 -15.95
C GLY A 147 -10.71 -5.91 -14.98
N LYS A 148 -11.80 -6.52 -15.50
CA LYS A 148 -12.99 -6.86 -14.69
C LYS A 148 -12.65 -7.60 -13.40
N GLN A 149 -11.71 -8.53 -13.46
CA GLN A 149 -11.26 -9.31 -12.30
C GLN A 149 -10.70 -8.41 -11.18
N TYR A 150 -9.84 -7.45 -11.51
CA TYR A 150 -9.29 -6.52 -10.52
C TYR A 150 -10.36 -5.64 -9.89
N LEU A 151 -11.38 -5.22 -10.66
CA LEU A 151 -12.50 -4.46 -10.10
C LEU A 151 -13.26 -5.27 -9.05
N HIS A 152 -13.57 -6.53 -9.33
CA HIS A 152 -14.18 -7.42 -8.35
C HIS A 152 -13.30 -7.58 -7.11
N ASP A 153 -11.99 -7.78 -7.30
CA ASP A 153 -11.05 -7.88 -6.17
C ASP A 153 -11.04 -6.64 -5.28
N PHE A 154 -11.09 -5.43 -5.87
CA PHE A 154 -11.13 -4.19 -5.10
C PHE A 154 -12.41 -4.05 -4.29
N PHE A 155 -13.55 -4.41 -4.88
CA PHE A 155 -14.85 -4.34 -4.23
C PHE A 155 -14.98 -5.39 -3.12
N ASP A 156 -14.50 -6.61 -3.36
CA ASP A 156 -14.45 -7.68 -2.35
C ASP A 156 -13.58 -7.29 -1.16
N ILE A 157 -12.44 -6.63 -1.39
CA ILE A 157 -11.60 -6.09 -0.31
C ILE A 157 -12.38 -5.05 0.49
N PHE A 158 -13.07 -4.12 -0.17
CA PHE A 158 -13.91 -3.14 0.54
C PHE A 158 -14.98 -3.82 1.41
N GLY A 159 -15.73 -4.78 0.86
CA GLY A 159 -16.77 -5.51 1.60
C GLY A 159 -16.20 -6.29 2.79
N ARG A 160 -15.10 -7.03 2.57
CA ARG A 160 -14.39 -7.78 3.61
C ARG A 160 -13.95 -6.89 4.75
N LEU A 161 -13.25 -5.79 4.47
CA LEU A 161 -12.68 -4.93 5.50
C LEU A 161 -13.76 -4.14 6.25
N SER A 162 -14.83 -3.76 5.56
CA SER A 162 -16.01 -3.15 6.20
C SER A 162 -16.63 -4.11 7.21
N SER A 163 -16.82 -5.38 6.84
CA SER A 163 -17.33 -6.40 7.77
C SER A 163 -16.34 -6.71 8.90
N TRP A 164 -15.04 -6.71 8.60
CA TRP A 164 -14.00 -6.99 9.58
C TRP A 164 -13.96 -5.93 10.70
N CYS A 165 -14.12 -4.65 10.35
CA CYS A 165 -14.19 -3.54 11.32
C CYS A 165 -15.31 -3.74 12.35
N LEU A 166 -16.44 -4.31 11.93
CA LEU A 166 -17.66 -4.47 12.74
C LEU A 166 -17.64 -5.72 13.62
N LYS A 167 -17.02 -6.80 13.14
CA LYS A 167 -17.01 -8.09 13.84
C LYS A 167 -15.91 -8.23 14.90
N ASN A 168 -14.90 -7.36 14.90
CA ASN A 168 -13.72 -7.49 15.78
C ASN A 168 -13.48 -6.33 16.78
N PRO A 169 -14.50 -5.67 17.35
CA PRO A 169 -14.28 -4.50 18.21
C PRO A 169 -13.61 -4.84 19.56
N GLY A 170 -13.75 -6.08 20.06
CA GLY A 170 -13.26 -6.47 21.39
C GLY A 170 -11.82 -7.02 21.46
N HIS A 171 -11.18 -7.31 20.33
CA HIS A 171 -9.85 -7.96 20.30
C HIS A 171 -8.69 -7.00 20.00
N VAL A 172 -9.00 -5.75 19.62
CA VAL A 172 -8.02 -4.79 19.10
C VAL A 172 -8.21 -3.44 19.79
N THR A 173 -7.10 -2.75 20.08
CA THR A 173 -7.12 -1.38 20.61
C THR A 173 -7.96 -0.46 19.73
N GLU A 174 -8.90 0.25 20.35
CA GLU A 174 -9.90 1.11 19.69
C GLU A 174 -9.29 2.08 18.66
N ILE A 175 -8.12 2.65 18.96
CA ILE A 175 -7.39 3.57 18.06
C ILE A 175 -7.07 2.93 16.71
N TYR A 176 -6.65 1.65 16.68
CA TYR A 176 -6.34 0.97 15.42
C TYR A 176 -7.60 0.70 14.58
N LEU A 177 -8.74 0.45 15.23
CA LEU A 177 -10.02 0.28 14.54
C LEU A 177 -10.49 1.60 13.91
N VAL A 178 -10.29 2.73 14.58
CA VAL A 178 -10.57 4.07 14.02
C VAL A 178 -9.74 4.31 12.76
N HIS A 179 -8.44 3.97 12.78
CA HIS A 179 -7.58 4.11 11.61
C HIS A 179 -7.98 3.20 10.46
N LEU A 180 -8.32 1.93 10.74
CA LEU A 180 -8.80 1.02 9.72
C LEU A 180 -10.10 1.53 9.11
N HIS A 181 -11.08 1.95 9.93
CA HIS A 181 -12.34 2.51 9.46
C HIS A 181 -12.12 3.75 8.57
N ALA A 182 -11.23 4.66 8.97
CA ALA A 182 -10.87 5.82 8.15
C ALA A 182 -10.26 5.40 6.81
N SER A 183 -9.41 4.37 6.78
CA SER A 183 -8.82 3.86 5.53
C SER A 183 -9.86 3.19 4.62
N VAL A 184 -10.81 2.42 5.18
CA VAL A 184 -11.92 1.81 4.43
C VAL A 184 -12.84 2.88 3.84
N TYR A 185 -13.10 3.95 4.60
CA TYR A 185 -13.87 5.09 4.11
C TYR A 185 -13.14 5.84 2.98
N ALA A 186 -11.82 6.02 3.08
CA ALA A 186 -11.03 6.57 1.98
C ALA A 186 -11.06 5.67 0.74
N LEU A 187 -11.05 4.34 0.92
CA LEU A 187 -11.19 3.36 -0.17
C LEU A 187 -12.57 3.48 -0.84
N PHE A 188 -13.65 3.65 -0.06
CA PHE A 188 -14.98 3.91 -0.59
C PHE A 188 -14.97 5.11 -1.56
N HIS A 189 -14.44 6.26 -1.11
CA HIS A 189 -14.39 7.48 -1.93
C HIS A 189 -13.57 7.28 -3.21
N ARG A 190 -12.46 6.54 -3.10
CA ARG A 190 -11.61 6.24 -4.24
C ARG A 190 -12.32 5.35 -5.26
N LEU A 191 -12.99 4.29 -4.81
CA LEU A 191 -13.72 3.36 -5.67
C LEU A 191 -14.96 4.01 -6.29
N TYR A 192 -15.70 4.82 -5.52
CA TYR A 192 -16.84 5.57 -6.03
C TYR A 192 -16.42 6.63 -7.04
N GLY A 193 -15.31 7.35 -6.79
CA GLY A 193 -14.80 8.36 -7.70
C GLY A 193 -14.25 7.78 -9.01
N MET A 194 -13.67 6.57 -8.99
CA MET A 194 -13.09 5.93 -10.17
C MET A 194 -14.06 5.01 -10.92
N TYR A 195 -14.98 4.33 -10.21
CA TYR A 195 -15.85 3.29 -10.76
C TYR A 195 -17.29 3.38 -10.22
N PRO A 196 -17.98 4.54 -10.34
CA PRO A 196 -19.24 4.82 -9.64
C PRO A 196 -20.33 3.78 -9.94
N CYS A 197 -20.61 3.50 -11.21
CA CYS A 197 -21.70 2.58 -11.59
C CYS A 197 -21.42 1.13 -11.16
N ASN A 198 -20.20 0.65 -11.41
CA ASN A 198 -19.78 -0.70 -11.04
C ASN A 198 -19.81 -0.89 -9.53
N PHE A 199 -19.31 0.10 -8.79
CA PHE A 199 -19.26 0.04 -7.34
C PHE A 199 -20.67 0.13 -6.73
N VAL A 200 -21.54 1.02 -7.21
CA VAL A 200 -22.94 1.07 -6.76
C VAL A 200 -23.67 -0.25 -7.05
N SER A 201 -23.44 -0.86 -8.22
CA SER A 201 -24.00 -2.18 -8.54
C SER A 201 -23.51 -3.24 -7.56
N PHE A 202 -22.22 -3.23 -7.21
CA PHE A 202 -21.66 -4.11 -6.19
C PHE A 202 -22.33 -3.87 -4.83
N LEU A 203 -22.44 -2.61 -4.37
CA LEU A 203 -23.06 -2.28 -3.08
C LEU A 203 -24.49 -2.81 -3.00
N ARG A 204 -25.29 -2.62 -4.07
CA ARG A 204 -26.66 -3.15 -4.15
C ARG A 204 -26.66 -4.67 -4.02
N SER A 205 -25.84 -5.36 -4.80
CA SER A 205 -25.79 -6.83 -4.76
C SER A 205 -25.30 -7.39 -3.43
N HIS A 206 -24.25 -6.79 -2.86
CA HIS A 206 -23.55 -7.31 -1.69
C HIS A 206 -24.34 -7.06 -0.39
N TYR A 207 -24.96 -5.88 -0.26
CA TYR A 207 -25.69 -5.46 0.94
C TYR A 207 -27.19 -5.74 0.90
N SER A 208 -27.73 -6.27 -0.21
CA SER A 208 -29.10 -6.82 -0.23
C SER A 208 -29.24 -8.08 0.64
N MET A 209 -28.12 -8.73 0.98
CA MET A 209 -28.09 -9.89 1.87
C MET A 209 -28.17 -9.44 3.34
N LYS A 210 -29.12 -9.99 4.10
CA LYS A 210 -29.41 -9.63 5.50
C LYS A 210 -28.15 -9.59 6.40
N GLU A 211 -27.20 -10.49 6.18
CA GLU A 211 -25.96 -10.62 6.97
C GLU A 211 -25.00 -9.44 6.81
N ASN A 212 -25.09 -8.69 5.72
CA ASN A 212 -24.24 -7.54 5.45
C ASN A 212 -24.94 -6.21 5.77
N LEU A 213 -26.24 -6.23 6.06
CA LEU A 213 -27.07 -5.04 6.22
C LEU A 213 -26.58 -4.16 7.38
N GLU A 214 -26.22 -4.75 8.52
CA GLU A 214 -25.65 -4.02 9.67
C GLU A 214 -24.33 -3.31 9.29
N THR A 215 -23.51 -3.94 8.45
CA THR A 215 -22.29 -3.31 7.89
C THR A 215 -22.59 -2.14 6.98
N PHE A 216 -23.64 -2.24 6.16
CA PHE A 216 -24.10 -1.12 5.36
C PHE A 216 -24.56 0.04 6.24
N GLU A 217 -25.34 -0.24 7.29
CA GLU A 217 -25.91 0.79 8.14
C GLU A 217 -24.83 1.60 8.88
N GLU A 218 -23.85 0.94 9.50
CA GLU A 218 -22.82 1.65 10.27
C GLU A 218 -21.70 2.26 9.41
N VAL A 219 -21.27 1.58 8.35
CA VAL A 219 -20.11 2.01 7.54
C VAL A 219 -20.52 2.96 6.42
N VAL A 220 -21.69 2.75 5.82
CA VAL A 220 -22.15 3.51 4.64
C VAL A 220 -23.20 4.56 5.00
N LYS A 221 -24.05 4.28 5.99
CA LYS A 221 -25.16 5.16 6.41
C LYS A 221 -24.75 6.14 7.51
N VAL A 222 -24.10 5.73 8.61
CA VAL A 222 -23.98 6.62 9.79
C VAL A 222 -23.11 7.90 9.61
N LYS A 223 -22.28 8.05 8.56
CA LYS A 223 -21.42 9.25 8.35
C LYS A 223 -21.90 10.15 7.20
N HIS A 224 -23.19 10.43 7.24
CA HIS A 224 -24.04 11.21 6.33
C HIS A 224 -23.87 12.74 6.45
N VAL A 225 -23.02 13.37 5.62
CA VAL A 225 -23.32 14.75 5.18
C VAL A 225 -23.12 14.93 3.66
N LEU A 226 -22.07 14.37 3.07
CA LEU A 226 -21.87 14.46 1.61
C LEU A 226 -22.45 13.27 0.82
N LEU A 227 -22.50 12.08 1.42
CA LEU A 227 -22.90 10.85 0.72
C LEU A 227 -24.42 10.74 0.51
N VAL A 228 -25.23 11.29 1.42
CA VAL A 228 -26.70 11.33 1.28
C VAL A 228 -27.06 12.12 0.04
N PHE A 229 -26.46 13.29 -0.20
CA PHE A 229 -26.82 14.11 -1.36
C PHE A 229 -26.57 13.39 -2.69
N LEU A 230 -25.47 12.66 -2.82
CA LEU A 230 -25.14 11.90 -4.04
C LEU A 230 -25.95 10.59 -4.15
N LEU A 231 -26.17 9.87 -3.05
CA LEU A 231 -26.95 8.62 -3.07
C LEU A 231 -28.46 8.88 -3.19
N PHE A 232 -29.02 9.93 -2.56
CA PHE A 232 -30.43 10.29 -2.73
C PHE A 232 -30.72 10.83 -4.13
N SER A 233 -29.84 11.64 -4.74
CA SER A 233 -30.06 12.05 -6.15
C SER A 233 -30.05 10.85 -7.12
N CYS A 234 -29.26 9.80 -6.84
CA CYS A 234 -29.24 8.59 -7.66
C CYS A 234 -30.36 7.57 -7.34
N PHE A 235 -30.90 7.59 -6.11
CA PHE A 235 -31.98 6.67 -5.70
C PHE A 235 -33.40 7.27 -5.84
N SER A 236 -33.58 8.59 -5.72
CA SER A 236 -34.90 9.24 -5.88
C SER A 236 -35.41 9.29 -7.33
N HIS A 237 -34.58 8.98 -8.32
CA HIS A 237 -35.00 8.95 -9.72
C HIS A 237 -35.36 7.56 -10.25
N VAL A 238 -35.23 6.50 -9.44
CA VAL A 238 -35.49 5.11 -9.87
C VAL A 238 -36.27 4.32 -8.80
N LEU A 239 -37.19 5.00 -8.11
CA LEU A 239 -38.35 4.34 -7.49
C LEU A 239 -39.63 5.07 -7.92
#